data_AF-A0A2E5SII0-F1
#
_entry.id   AF-A0A2E5SII0-F1
#
_cell.length_a   1.000
_cell.length_b   1.000
_cell.length_c   1.000
_cell.angle_alpha   90.00
_cell.angle_beta   90.00
_cell.angle_gamma   90.00
#
_symmetry.space_group_name_H-M   'P 1'
#
loop_
_entity.id
_entity.type
_entity.pdbx_description
1 polymer ?
#
loop_
_entity_poly.entity_id
_entity_poly.type
_entity_poly.pdbx_seq_one_letter_code
_entity_poly.pdbx_strand_id
1 'polypeptide(L)'
;MSKDSSNNYFVYSKNIFTSLIFIFPFLLIYEIICFFYFKGLDYQIRNSADIIFRRFFDSFDIFSEYFYPISLLALVFIIFFIKKSEFVNFDIKFNYFFIMLLEGCLFGLLLLFIINDISFISFKSIAYQDDFLLNLYLCIGAGIWEEALFRFFLFSFIYKILSYFEINDSFLSLYIAIFFSALLFSVFHYVGDSGEIFNINSFIIRFLAGIYLSVLYYFRGLGIVVMAHVSYDFILVSLPLIYTS
;
A
#
# COMPACT_ATOMS: atom_id res chain seq x y z
N MET A 1 -2.12 24.88 8.22
CA MET A 1 -0.72 24.96 7.72
C MET A 1 -0.49 26.35 7.17
N SER A 2 0.60 27.03 7.55
CA SER A 2 0.96 28.30 6.91
C SER A 2 1.29 28.05 5.43
N LYS A 3 1.00 29.01 4.53
CA LYS A 3 1.28 28.91 3.09
C LYS A 3 2.72 28.48 2.78
N ASP A 4 3.70 28.88 3.60
CA ASP A 4 5.11 28.50 3.46
C ASP A 4 5.40 27.01 3.63
N SER A 5 4.68 26.31 4.52
CA SER A 5 4.89 24.87 4.74
C SER A 5 4.43 24.02 3.55
N SER A 6 3.54 24.53 2.69
CA SER A 6 3.07 23.85 1.48
C SER A 6 4.11 23.85 0.35
N ASN A 7 5.09 24.76 0.38
CA ASN A 7 6.19 24.85 -0.61
C ASN A 7 7.35 23.91 -0.30
N ASN A 8 7.33 23.22 0.84
CA ASN A 8 8.30 22.18 1.13
C ASN A 8 7.76 20.84 0.63
N TYR A 9 8.43 20.26 -0.38
CA TYR A 9 8.07 18.97 -0.95
C TYR A 9 7.93 17.85 0.10
N PHE A 10 8.87 17.76 1.04
CA PHE A 10 8.87 16.69 2.04
C PHE A 10 7.69 16.77 3.00
N VAL A 11 7.31 18.00 3.39
CA VAL A 11 6.14 18.25 4.24
C VAL A 11 4.86 17.99 3.47
N TYR A 12 4.81 18.42 2.20
CA TYR A 12 3.66 18.24 1.33
C TYR A 12 3.39 16.76 1.07
N SER A 13 4.41 15.97 0.70
CA SER A 13 4.25 14.55 0.37
C SER A 13 3.86 13.70 1.60
N LYS A 14 4.34 14.09 2.79
CA LYS A 14 4.03 13.39 4.05
C LYS A 14 2.60 13.63 4.53
N ASN A 15 1.94 14.68 4.05
CA ASN A 15 0.58 14.99 4.44
C ASN A 15 -0.42 13.90 3.97
N ILE A 16 -1.34 13.51 4.86
CA ILE A 16 -2.32 12.45 4.57
C ILE A 16 -3.29 12.83 3.44
N PHE A 17 -3.72 14.10 3.35
CA PHE A 17 -4.60 14.55 2.27
C PHE A 17 -3.89 14.46 0.92
N THR A 18 -2.63 14.91 0.86
CA THR A 18 -1.79 14.74 -0.33
C THR A 18 -1.72 13.28 -0.74
N SER A 19 -1.46 12.38 0.23
CA SER A 19 -1.36 10.95 -0.02
C SER A 19 -2.66 10.38 -0.56
N LEU A 20 -3.81 10.72 0.02
CA LEU A 20 -5.12 10.24 -0.45
C LEU A 20 -5.43 10.72 -1.87
N ILE A 21 -5.16 12.00 -2.18
CA ILE A 21 -5.34 12.53 -3.54
C ILE A 21 -4.40 11.83 -4.53
N PHE A 22 -3.15 11.56 -4.12
CA PHE A 22 -2.17 10.86 -4.93
C PHE A 22 -2.54 9.39 -5.18
N ILE A 23 -3.09 8.70 -4.19
CA ILE A 23 -3.50 7.27 -4.28
C ILE A 23 -4.79 7.11 -5.08
N PHE A 24 -5.70 8.10 -5.04
CA PHE A 24 -7.03 8.00 -5.62
C PHE A 24 -7.07 7.56 -7.11
N PRO A 25 -6.22 8.08 -8.03
CA PRO A 25 -6.14 7.58 -9.40
C PRO A 25 -5.80 6.09 -9.49
N PHE A 26 -4.90 5.58 -8.64
CA PHE A 26 -4.55 4.16 -8.60
C PHE A 26 -5.71 3.30 -8.10
N LEU A 27 -6.45 3.78 -7.09
CA LEU A 27 -7.66 3.12 -6.61
C LEU A 27 -8.73 3.04 -7.71
N LEU A 28 -8.92 4.11 -8.49
CA LEU A 28 -9.83 4.09 -9.64
C LEU A 28 -9.38 3.07 -10.69
N ILE A 29 -8.09 3.02 -11.01
CA ILE A 29 -7.54 2.02 -11.94
C ILE A 29 -7.81 0.60 -11.42
N TYR A 30 -7.56 0.35 -10.13
CA TYR A 30 -7.83 -0.94 -9.49
C TYR A 30 -9.28 -1.39 -9.66
N GLU A 31 -10.25 -0.53 -9.31
CA GLU A 31 -11.68 -0.86 -9.42
C GLU A 31 -12.15 -0.98 -10.87
N ILE A 32 -11.61 -0.16 -11.79
CA ILE A 32 -11.91 -0.25 -13.22
C ILE A 32 -11.41 -1.60 -13.78
N ILE A 33 -10.17 -1.99 -13.47
CA ILE A 33 -9.65 -3.28 -13.92
C ILE A 33 -10.48 -4.41 -13.31
N CYS A 34 -10.78 -4.36 -12.00
CA CYS A 34 -11.64 -5.34 -11.32
C CYS A 34 -12.97 -5.54 -12.08
N PHE A 35 -13.67 -4.44 -12.35
CA PHE A 35 -14.97 -4.45 -13.00
C PHE A 35 -14.93 -5.06 -14.41
N PHE A 36 -13.93 -4.71 -15.23
CA PHE A 36 -13.86 -5.20 -16.61
C PHE A 36 -13.25 -6.60 -16.71
N TYR A 37 -12.20 -6.88 -15.94
CA TYR A 37 -11.44 -8.13 -16.02
C TYR A 37 -12.27 -9.31 -15.52
N PHE A 38 -13.01 -9.15 -14.42
CA PHE A 38 -13.82 -10.23 -13.84
C PHE A 38 -15.29 -10.21 -14.27
N LYS A 39 -15.66 -9.39 -15.27
CA LYS A 39 -17.04 -9.28 -15.72
C LYS A 39 -17.55 -10.62 -16.26
N GLY A 40 -18.58 -11.18 -15.60
CA GLY A 40 -19.21 -12.43 -16.02
C GLY A 40 -18.45 -13.70 -15.61
N LEU A 41 -17.43 -13.58 -14.76
CA LEU A 41 -16.78 -14.71 -14.10
C LEU A 41 -17.44 -14.96 -12.74
N ASP A 42 -17.49 -16.23 -12.33
CA ASP A 42 -18.04 -16.64 -11.02
C ASP A 42 -17.06 -16.41 -9.86
N TYR A 43 -15.87 -15.89 -10.16
CA TYR A 43 -14.82 -15.63 -9.19
C TYR A 43 -14.11 -14.31 -9.47
N GLN A 44 -13.52 -13.74 -8.41
CA GLN A 44 -12.64 -12.59 -8.48
C GLN A 44 -11.41 -12.86 -7.63
N ILE A 45 -10.23 -12.65 -8.19
CA ILE A 45 -8.97 -12.74 -7.43
C ILE A 45 -8.75 -11.37 -6.80
N ARG A 46 -8.45 -11.32 -5.51
CA ARG A 46 -8.25 -10.06 -4.78
C ARG A 46 -7.10 -10.21 -3.80
N ASN A 47 -6.48 -9.09 -3.43
CA ASN A 47 -5.52 -9.07 -2.34
C ASN A 47 -6.22 -9.39 -0.99
N SER A 48 -5.55 -10.12 -0.10
CA SER A 48 -6.11 -10.53 1.19
C SER A 48 -6.54 -9.34 2.07
N ALA A 49 -5.83 -8.22 2.03
CA ALA A 49 -6.21 -7.01 2.77
C ALA A 49 -7.49 -6.39 2.20
N ASP A 50 -7.69 -6.38 0.87
CA ASP A 50 -8.95 -5.95 0.25
C ASP A 50 -10.13 -6.80 0.75
N ILE A 51 -9.94 -8.13 0.80
CA ILE A 51 -10.96 -9.07 1.28
C ILE A 51 -11.39 -8.71 2.72
N ILE A 52 -10.45 -8.34 3.61
CA ILE A 52 -10.79 -7.90 4.97
C ILE A 52 -11.71 -6.68 4.95
N PHE A 53 -11.38 -5.66 4.14
CA PHE A 53 -12.20 -4.46 4.05
C PHE A 53 -13.59 -4.74 3.45
N ARG A 54 -13.68 -5.63 2.45
CA ARG A 54 -14.95 -6.02 1.84
C ARG A 54 -15.81 -6.89 2.74
N ARG A 55 -15.22 -7.72 3.60
CA ARG A 55 -15.94 -8.58 4.55
C ARG A 55 -16.87 -7.81 5.49
N PHE A 56 -16.59 -6.54 5.78
CA PHE A 56 -17.51 -5.68 6.53
C PHE A 56 -18.86 -5.45 5.81
N PHE A 57 -18.88 -5.62 4.49
CA PHE A 57 -20.04 -5.44 3.63
C PHE A 57 -20.71 -6.76 3.23
N ASP A 58 -20.19 -7.91 3.65
CA ASP A 58 -20.79 -9.22 3.36
C ASP A 58 -22.21 -9.33 3.92
N SER A 59 -22.52 -8.57 4.98
CA SER A 59 -23.88 -8.45 5.54
C SER A 59 -24.93 -7.88 4.58
N PHE A 60 -24.52 -7.34 3.42
CA PHE A 60 -25.40 -6.83 2.36
C PHE A 60 -25.59 -7.82 1.19
N ASP A 61 -25.17 -9.08 1.36
CA ASP A 61 -25.32 -10.19 0.41
C ASP A 61 -24.94 -9.79 -1.04
N ILE A 62 -25.88 -9.90 -1.98
CA ILE A 62 -25.71 -9.71 -3.42
C ILE A 62 -25.29 -8.27 -3.76
N PHE A 63 -25.57 -7.31 -2.89
CA PHE A 63 -25.24 -5.91 -3.13
C PHE A 63 -23.85 -5.50 -2.61
N SER A 64 -23.17 -6.37 -1.85
CA SER A 64 -21.85 -6.11 -1.28
C SER A 64 -20.84 -5.59 -2.32
N GLU A 65 -20.84 -6.18 -3.51
CA GLU A 65 -19.95 -5.82 -4.62
C GLU A 65 -20.18 -4.41 -5.18
N TYR A 66 -21.41 -3.89 -5.10
CA TYR A 66 -21.75 -2.54 -5.54
C TYR A 66 -21.65 -1.53 -4.40
N PHE A 67 -22.02 -1.91 -3.19
CA PHE A 67 -21.95 -1.04 -2.02
C PHE A 67 -20.52 -0.66 -1.67
N TYR A 68 -19.56 -1.57 -1.84
CA TYR A 68 -18.18 -1.28 -1.49
C TYR A 68 -17.56 -0.14 -2.31
N PRO A 69 -17.52 -0.17 -3.66
CA PRO A 69 -17.00 0.95 -4.46
C PRO A 69 -17.77 2.25 -4.23
N ILE A 70 -19.10 2.16 -4.05
CA ILE A 70 -19.95 3.32 -3.72
C ILE A 70 -19.57 3.90 -2.36
N SER A 71 -19.30 3.06 -1.36
CA SER A 71 -18.89 3.50 -0.02
C SER A 71 -17.51 4.15 -0.03
N LEU A 72 -16.57 3.67 -0.86
CA LEU A 72 -15.27 4.32 -1.05
C LEU A 72 -15.43 5.70 -1.68
N LEU A 73 -16.23 5.81 -2.74
CA LEU A 73 -16.56 7.10 -3.34
C LEU A 73 -17.23 8.02 -2.32
N ALA A 74 -18.21 7.52 -1.57
CA ALA A 74 -18.90 8.28 -0.53
C ALA A 74 -17.94 8.73 0.58
N LEU A 75 -17.00 7.88 1.02
CA LEU A 75 -15.97 8.21 2.00
C LEU A 75 -15.08 9.35 1.49
N VAL A 76 -14.62 9.28 0.24
CA VAL A 76 -13.84 10.36 -0.39
C VAL A 76 -14.63 11.66 -0.43
N PHE A 77 -15.91 11.61 -0.82
CA PHE A 77 -16.79 12.79 -0.81
C PHE A 77 -17.03 13.33 0.60
N ILE A 78 -17.27 12.47 1.59
CA ILE A 78 -17.47 12.85 2.98
C ILE A 78 -16.21 13.50 3.55
N ILE A 79 -15.03 12.91 3.31
CA ILE A 79 -13.75 13.49 3.71
C ILE A 79 -13.60 14.87 3.06
N PHE A 80 -13.87 15.00 1.77
CA PHE A 80 -13.85 16.28 1.06
C PHE A 80 -14.80 17.31 1.69
N PHE A 81 -16.04 16.93 2.03
CA PHE A 81 -17.02 17.83 2.64
C PHE A 81 -16.66 18.23 4.08
N ILE A 82 -16.27 17.28 4.93
CA ILE A 82 -15.85 17.54 6.32
C ILE A 82 -14.62 18.44 6.34
N LYS A 83 -13.69 18.21 5.40
CA LYS A 83 -12.42 18.92 5.31
C LYS A 83 -12.45 20.03 4.28
N LYS A 84 -13.64 20.48 3.86
CA LYS A 84 -13.81 21.47 2.79
C LYS A 84 -13.00 22.75 3.04
N SER A 85 -12.95 23.25 4.27
CA SER A 85 -12.17 24.45 4.61
C SER A 85 -10.66 24.24 4.49
N GLU A 86 -10.17 23.02 4.75
CA GLU A 86 -8.78 22.62 4.54
C GLU A 86 -8.49 22.41 3.05
N PHE A 87 -9.42 21.78 2.31
CA PHE A 87 -9.34 21.53 0.86
C PHE A 87 -9.39 22.80 0.01
N VAL A 88 -10.26 23.76 0.35
CA VAL A 88 -10.37 25.04 -0.37
C VAL A 88 -9.07 25.84 -0.31
N ASN A 89 -8.26 25.61 0.72
CA ASN A 89 -6.94 26.22 0.90
C ASN A 89 -5.79 25.26 0.54
N PHE A 90 -6.09 24.07 0.03
CA PHE A 90 -5.08 23.09 -0.33
C PHE A 90 -4.63 23.32 -1.78
N ASP A 91 -3.40 23.80 -1.93
CA ASP A 91 -2.80 24.02 -3.25
C ASP A 91 -2.38 22.69 -3.87
N ILE A 92 -3.14 22.20 -4.86
CA ILE A 92 -2.79 21.00 -5.63
C ILE A 92 -1.54 21.28 -6.48
N LYS A 93 -0.45 20.59 -6.17
CA LYS A 93 0.82 20.70 -6.89
C LYS A 93 1.11 19.46 -7.73
N PHE A 94 0.66 19.47 -8.99
CA PHE A 94 0.88 18.36 -9.93
C PHE A 94 2.36 17.97 -10.06
N ASN A 95 3.27 18.95 -10.05
CA ASN A 95 4.71 18.68 -10.07
C ASN A 95 5.15 17.81 -8.88
N TYR A 96 4.57 18.01 -7.70
CA TYR A 96 4.90 17.20 -6.53
C TYR A 96 4.34 15.79 -6.63
N PHE A 97 3.16 15.59 -7.23
CA PHE A 97 2.66 14.24 -7.50
C PHE A 97 3.57 13.47 -8.47
N PHE A 98 4.09 14.13 -9.49
CA PHE A 98 5.06 13.50 -10.39
C PHE A 98 6.36 13.11 -9.66
N ILE A 99 6.87 13.98 -8.78
CA ILE A 99 8.05 13.66 -7.96
C ILE A 99 7.73 12.51 -6.98
N MET A 100 6.55 12.49 -6.35
CA MET A 100 6.12 11.40 -5.46
C MET A 100 6.06 10.06 -6.21
N LEU A 101 5.59 10.07 -7.46
CA LEU A 101 5.56 8.89 -8.31
C LEU A 101 6.98 8.37 -8.57
N LEU A 102 7.89 9.25 -9.01
CA LEU A 102 9.29 8.88 -9.26
C LEU A 102 9.99 8.40 -7.98
N GLU A 103 9.79 9.10 -6.86
CA GLU A 103 10.37 8.75 -5.57
C GLU A 103 9.86 7.39 -5.08
N GLY A 104 8.55 7.13 -5.19
CA GLY A 104 7.97 5.83 -4.90
C GLY A 104 8.58 4.71 -5.75
N CYS A 105 8.66 4.90 -7.07
CA CYS A 105 9.32 3.95 -7.96
C CYS A 105 10.77 3.66 -7.55
N LEU A 106 11.54 4.70 -7.20
CA LEU A 106 12.92 4.56 -6.76
C LEU A 106 13.03 3.80 -5.45
N PHE A 107 12.14 4.04 -4.48
CA PHE A 107 12.12 3.28 -3.24
C PHE A 107 11.66 1.83 -3.44
N GLY A 108 10.71 1.57 -4.33
CA GLY A 108 10.35 0.19 -4.70
C GLY A 108 11.51 -0.57 -5.35
N LEU A 109 12.25 0.10 -6.24
CA LEU A 109 13.47 -0.43 -6.84
C LEU A 109 14.59 -0.65 -5.82
N LEU A 110 14.75 0.25 -4.84
CA LEU A 110 15.69 0.07 -3.74
C LEU A 110 15.30 -1.12 -2.85
N LEU A 111 14.00 -1.26 -2.54
CA LEU A 111 13.48 -2.40 -1.77
C LEU A 111 13.80 -3.73 -2.46
N LEU A 112 13.66 -3.77 -3.78
CA LEU A 112 14.00 -4.92 -4.59
C LEU A 112 15.45 -5.38 -4.38
N PHE A 113 16.40 -4.45 -4.40
CA PHE A 113 17.83 -4.76 -4.17
C PHE A 113 18.18 -5.08 -2.72
N ILE A 114 17.41 -4.57 -1.76
CA ILE A 114 17.62 -4.88 -0.34
C ILE A 114 17.22 -6.33 -0.05
N ILE A 115 16.13 -6.79 -0.67
CA ILE A 115 15.52 -8.07 -0.38
C ILE A 115 16.08 -9.19 -1.26
N ASN A 116 16.43 -8.88 -2.51
CA ASN A 116 16.89 -9.86 -3.48
C ASN A 116 18.39 -9.69 -3.73
N ASP A 117 19.10 -10.81 -3.81
CA ASP A 117 20.50 -10.82 -4.25
C ASP A 117 20.63 -10.37 -5.71
N ILE A 118 21.83 -9.89 -6.09
CA ILE A 118 22.17 -9.46 -7.47
C ILE A 118 21.89 -10.56 -8.52
N SER A 119 21.81 -11.82 -8.10
CA SER A 119 21.42 -12.96 -8.95
C SER A 119 20.07 -12.75 -9.64
N PHE A 120 19.18 -11.93 -9.07
CA PHE A 120 17.92 -11.50 -9.66
C PHE A 120 18.06 -10.79 -11.02
N ILE A 121 19.22 -10.15 -11.30
CA ILE A 121 19.52 -9.47 -12.57
C ILE A 121 19.93 -10.46 -13.68
N SER A 122 20.18 -11.74 -13.37
CA SER A 122 20.69 -12.67 -14.37
C SER A 122 19.62 -13.10 -15.39
N PHE A 123 19.96 -13.07 -16.68
CA PHE A 123 19.05 -13.39 -17.80
C PHE A 123 18.93 -14.91 -18.05
N LYS A 124 18.73 -15.73 -17.03
CA LYS A 124 18.52 -17.17 -17.21
C LYS A 124 17.06 -17.55 -17.02
N SER A 125 16.48 -18.09 -18.10
CA SER A 125 15.10 -18.56 -18.26
C SER A 125 14.03 -17.54 -17.85
N ILE A 126 13.57 -16.78 -18.85
CA ILE A 126 12.43 -15.88 -18.74
C ILE A 126 11.16 -16.73 -18.64
N ALA A 127 10.59 -16.85 -17.44
CA ALA A 127 9.20 -17.24 -17.27
C ALA A 127 8.38 -15.95 -17.26
N TYR A 128 7.63 -15.70 -18.33
CA TYR A 128 6.61 -14.66 -18.29
C TYR A 128 5.44 -15.16 -17.45
N GLN A 129 4.93 -14.30 -16.56
CA GLN A 129 3.56 -14.44 -16.13
C GLN A 129 2.70 -13.77 -17.23
N ASP A 130 1.93 -14.58 -17.95
CA ASP A 130 1.32 -14.18 -19.23
C ASP A 130 0.28 -13.05 -19.10
N ASP A 131 -0.23 -12.79 -17.89
CA ASP A 131 -1.28 -11.79 -17.64
C ASP A 131 -0.77 -10.54 -16.90
N PHE A 132 -0.19 -9.65 -17.68
CA PHE A 132 0.30 -8.35 -17.22
C PHE A 132 -0.80 -7.47 -16.59
N LEU A 133 -2.05 -7.56 -17.09
CA LEU A 133 -3.14 -6.75 -16.59
C LEU A 133 -3.60 -7.22 -15.21
N LEU A 134 -3.71 -8.54 -15.02
CA LEU A 134 -3.98 -9.14 -13.72
C LEU A 134 -2.87 -8.83 -12.72
N ASN A 135 -1.61 -8.93 -13.13
CA ASN A 135 -0.47 -8.59 -12.28
C ASN A 135 -0.51 -7.13 -11.84
N LEU A 136 -0.71 -6.19 -12.77
CA LEU A 136 -0.86 -4.77 -12.44
C LEU A 136 -1.98 -4.55 -11.43
N TYR A 137 -3.13 -5.19 -11.65
CA TYR A 137 -4.28 -5.12 -10.75
C TYR A 137 -3.95 -5.62 -9.33
N LEU A 138 -3.29 -6.77 -9.19
CA LEU A 138 -2.92 -7.32 -7.90
C LEU A 138 -1.85 -6.47 -7.19
N CYS A 139 -0.86 -5.95 -7.91
CA CYS A 139 0.17 -5.07 -7.35
C CYS A 139 -0.44 -3.76 -6.84
N ILE A 140 -1.36 -3.14 -7.59
CA ILE A 140 -2.07 -1.94 -7.13
C ILE A 140 -2.90 -2.26 -5.90
N GLY A 141 -3.63 -3.37 -5.91
CA GLY A 141 -4.44 -3.82 -4.78
C GLY A 141 -3.61 -4.03 -3.51
N ALA A 142 -2.50 -4.77 -3.61
CA ALA A 142 -1.59 -5.00 -2.49
C ALA A 142 -1.03 -3.68 -1.95
N GLY A 143 -0.46 -2.85 -2.84
CA GLY A 143 0.12 -1.57 -2.44
C GLY A 143 -0.88 -0.62 -1.78
N ILE A 144 -2.16 -0.60 -2.17
CA ILE A 144 -3.16 0.25 -1.53
C ILE A 144 -3.64 -0.36 -0.22
N TRP A 145 -4.14 -1.60 -0.25
CA TRP A 145 -4.89 -2.18 0.86
C TRP A 145 -3.99 -2.66 2.00
N GLU A 146 -2.83 -3.24 1.68
CA GLU A 146 -1.89 -3.67 2.71
C GLU A 146 -1.25 -2.46 3.39
N GLU A 147 -0.87 -1.41 2.65
CA GLU A 147 -0.33 -0.20 3.27
C GLU A 147 -1.37 0.56 4.09
N ALA A 148 -2.64 0.58 3.66
CA ALA A 148 -3.71 1.10 4.49
C ALA A 148 -3.83 0.32 5.80
N LEU A 149 -3.87 -1.02 5.74
CA LEU A 149 -4.04 -1.88 6.91
C LEU A 149 -2.85 -1.79 7.87
N PHE A 150 -1.64 -2.02 7.38
CA PHE A 150 -0.46 -2.15 8.23
C PHE A 150 0.15 -0.80 8.60
N ARG A 151 0.22 0.16 7.67
CA ARG A 151 0.93 1.43 7.92
C ARG A 151 -0.05 2.51 8.39
N PHE A 152 -1.12 2.73 7.65
CA PHE A 152 -2.07 3.77 8.04
C PHE A 152 -2.81 3.43 9.33
N PHE A 153 -3.39 2.22 9.47
CA PHE A 153 -4.13 1.84 10.66
C PHE A 153 -3.24 1.26 11.76
N LEU A 154 -2.63 0.10 11.55
CA LEU A 154 -1.96 -0.66 12.62
C LEU A 154 -0.74 0.09 13.19
N PHE A 155 0.20 0.50 12.35
CA PHE A 155 1.38 1.25 12.80
C PHE A 155 0.97 2.55 13.51
N SER A 156 0.08 3.36 12.92
CA SER A 156 -0.33 4.63 13.52
C SER A 156 -1.06 4.42 14.85
N PHE A 157 -1.85 3.36 14.97
CA PHE A 157 -2.53 2.99 16.21
C PHE A 157 -1.53 2.63 17.31
N ILE A 158 -0.59 1.72 17.02
CA ILE A 158 0.44 1.30 17.98
C ILE A 158 1.30 2.50 18.40
N TYR A 159 1.80 3.27 17.43
CA TYR A 159 2.65 4.43 17.71
C TYR A 159 1.92 5.47 18.57
N LYS A 160 0.67 5.81 18.21
CA LYS A 160 -0.12 6.81 18.92
C LYS A 160 -0.46 6.37 20.35
N ILE A 161 -0.86 5.12 20.55
CA ILE A 161 -1.18 4.60 21.89
C ILE A 161 0.06 4.63 22.79
N LEU A 162 1.19 4.10 22.31
CA LEU A 162 2.41 4.06 23.12
C LEU A 162 2.92 5.46 23.47
N SER A 163 2.84 6.40 22.51
CA SER A 163 3.20 7.80 22.73
C SER A 163 2.23 8.55 23.66
N TYR A 164 0.94 8.20 23.64
CA TYR A 164 -0.09 8.87 24.44
C TYR A 164 0.00 8.51 25.92
N PHE A 165 0.26 7.25 26.23
CA PHE A 165 0.35 6.79 27.62
C PHE A 165 1.70 7.08 28.26
N GLU A 166 2.59 7.84 27.59
CA GLU A 166 3.98 8.09 28.01
C GLU A 166 4.71 6.79 28.43
N ILE A 167 4.27 5.64 27.90
CA ILE A 167 4.78 4.32 28.31
C ILE A 167 6.27 4.25 28.01
N ASN A 168 6.73 4.95 26.97
CA ASN A 168 8.10 4.95 26.48
C ASN A 168 8.48 6.32 25.89
N ASP A 169 9.80 6.55 25.72
CA ASP A 169 10.25 7.66 24.90
C ASP A 169 9.74 7.54 23.44
N SER A 170 9.73 8.66 22.72
CA SER A 170 9.18 8.72 21.36
C SER A 170 9.90 7.78 20.37
N PHE A 171 11.15 7.42 20.65
CA PHE A 171 11.95 6.52 19.81
C PHE A 171 11.58 5.05 20.04
N LEU A 172 11.46 4.63 21.29
CA LEU A 172 11.06 3.27 21.63
C LEU A 172 9.62 2.99 21.17
N SER A 173 8.72 3.96 21.27
CA SER A 173 7.37 3.86 20.68
C SER A 173 7.41 3.65 19.17
N LEU A 174 8.33 4.33 18.47
CA LEU A 174 8.54 4.17 17.03
C LEU A 174 9.09 2.78 16.70
N TYR A 175 10.12 2.30 17.41
CA TYR A 175 10.69 0.97 17.19
C TYR A 175 9.67 -0.14 17.39
N ILE A 176 8.85 -0.05 18.44
CA ILE A 176 7.79 -1.03 18.71
C ILE A 176 6.74 -1.01 17.60
N ALA A 177 6.32 0.17 17.14
CA ALA A 177 5.36 0.29 16.04
C ALA A 177 5.90 -0.30 14.73
N ILE A 178 7.16 0.00 14.37
CA ILE A 178 7.84 -0.58 13.20
C ILE A 178 7.88 -2.11 13.32
N PHE A 179 8.36 -2.62 14.46
CA PHE A 179 8.55 -4.06 14.66
C PHE A 179 7.24 -4.84 14.57
N PHE A 180 6.21 -4.44 15.32
CA PHE A 180 4.95 -5.18 15.34
C PHE A 180 4.15 -5.02 14.05
N SER A 181 4.17 -3.85 13.41
CA SER A 181 3.55 -3.67 12.09
C SER A 181 4.19 -4.59 11.05
N ALA A 182 5.53 -4.65 11.02
CA ALA A 182 6.26 -5.51 10.11
C ALA A 182 6.06 -7.01 10.40
N LEU A 183 6.02 -7.38 11.68
CA LEU A 183 5.79 -8.75 12.12
C LEU A 183 4.42 -9.25 11.68
N LEU A 184 3.37 -8.46 11.95
CA LEU A 184 2.01 -8.80 11.57
C LEU A 184 1.82 -8.80 10.05
N PHE A 185 2.48 -7.89 9.32
CA PHE A 185 2.54 -7.91 7.87
C PHE A 185 3.10 -9.24 7.34
N SER A 186 4.21 -9.74 7.91
CA SER A 186 4.77 -11.03 7.49
C SER A 186 3.87 -12.21 7.87
N VAL A 187 3.35 -12.25 9.10
CA VAL A 187 2.42 -13.29 9.56
C VAL A 187 1.17 -13.36 8.68
N PHE A 188 0.67 -12.21 8.23
CA PHE A 188 -0.55 -12.10 7.43
C PHE A 188 -0.52 -12.92 6.13
N HIS A 189 0.65 -13.10 5.53
CA HIS A 189 0.78 -13.91 4.30
C HIS A 189 0.61 -15.41 4.51
N TYR A 190 0.59 -15.89 5.76
CA TYR A 190 0.45 -17.31 6.10
C TYR A 190 -0.88 -17.65 6.76
N VAL A 191 -1.81 -16.68 6.85
CA VAL A 191 -3.07 -16.83 7.59
C VAL A 191 -4.26 -16.62 6.65
N GLY A 192 -5.30 -17.44 6.83
CA GLY A 192 -6.54 -17.38 6.07
C GLY A 192 -6.57 -18.34 4.87
N ASP A 193 -7.70 -18.33 4.15
CA ASP A 193 -7.98 -19.29 3.07
C ASP A 193 -7.02 -19.15 1.87
N SER A 194 -6.42 -17.96 1.71
CA SER A 194 -5.41 -17.63 0.69
C SER A 194 -3.98 -17.61 1.23
N GLY A 195 -3.74 -18.10 2.46
CA GLY A 195 -2.42 -18.11 3.08
C GLY A 195 -1.43 -19.05 2.39
N GLU A 196 -0.18 -18.61 2.24
CA GLU A 196 0.91 -19.42 1.72
C GLU A 196 1.32 -20.52 2.72
N ILE A 197 1.94 -21.59 2.21
CA ILE A 197 2.60 -22.58 3.08
C ILE A 197 3.77 -21.88 3.78
N PHE A 198 3.84 -22.00 5.11
CA PHE A 198 4.87 -21.34 5.89
C PHE A 198 6.28 -21.72 5.41
N ASN A 199 7.07 -20.69 5.09
CA ASN A 199 8.48 -20.81 4.74
C ASN A 199 9.27 -19.68 5.40
N ILE A 200 10.28 -20.06 6.18
CA ILE A 200 11.06 -19.12 7.02
C ILE A 200 11.79 -18.05 6.19
N ASN A 201 12.25 -18.38 4.98
CA ASN A 201 12.96 -17.42 4.12
C ASN A 201 12.00 -16.34 3.64
N SER A 202 10.84 -16.74 3.09
CA SER A 202 9.79 -15.81 2.67
C SER A 202 9.27 -14.98 3.86
N PHE A 203 9.20 -15.56 5.07
CA PHE A 203 8.74 -14.86 6.26
C PHE A 203 9.74 -13.76 6.67
N ILE A 204 11.04 -14.07 6.67
CA ILE A 204 12.09 -13.10 7.00
C ILE A 204 12.14 -12.00 5.95
N ILE A 205 12.07 -12.35 4.67
CA ILE A 205 12.01 -11.38 3.55
C ILE A 205 10.84 -10.41 3.74
N ARG A 206 9.62 -10.93 3.94
CA ARG A 206 8.41 -10.12 4.14
C ARG A 206 8.52 -9.28 5.42
N PHE A 207 9.13 -9.80 6.48
CA PHE A 207 9.35 -9.05 7.71
C PHE A 207 10.32 -7.87 7.49
N LEU A 208 11.43 -8.07 6.78
CA LEU A 208 12.38 -7.01 6.43
C LEU A 208 11.75 -5.97 5.49
N ALA A 209 10.96 -6.40 4.51
CA ALA A 209 10.14 -5.52 3.68
C ALA A 209 9.18 -4.69 4.55
N GLY A 210 8.55 -5.37 5.51
CA GLY A 210 7.70 -4.81 6.54
C GLY A 210 8.33 -3.62 7.25
N ILE A 211 9.57 -3.83 7.75
CA ILE A 211 10.37 -2.81 8.43
C ILE A 211 10.68 -1.64 7.49
N TYR A 212 11.18 -1.95 6.29
CA TYR A 212 11.54 -0.94 5.30
C TYR A 212 10.37 0.00 4.97
N LEU A 213 9.22 -0.56 4.64
CA LEU A 213 8.02 0.20 4.29
C LEU A 213 7.49 0.99 5.50
N SER A 214 7.64 0.46 6.73
CA SER A 214 7.27 1.19 7.96
C SER A 214 8.17 2.41 8.22
N VAL A 215 9.47 2.27 7.97
CA VAL A 215 10.43 3.40 8.04
C VAL A 215 10.08 4.43 6.97
N LEU A 216 9.85 3.97 5.74
CA LEU A 216 9.48 4.86 4.64
C LEU A 216 8.17 5.60 4.93
N TYR A 217 7.17 4.93 5.49
CA TYR A 217 5.91 5.53 5.92
C TYR A 217 6.13 6.65 6.92
N TYR A 218 6.91 6.38 7.96
CA TYR A 218 7.18 7.36 9.00
C TYR A 218 7.85 8.63 8.47
N PHE A 219 8.75 8.52 7.49
CA PHE A 219 9.49 9.68 6.95
C PHE A 219 8.82 10.36 5.76
N ARG A 220 8.14 9.61 4.89
CA ARG A 220 7.68 10.10 3.58
C ARG A 220 6.16 10.11 3.41
N GLY A 221 5.43 9.37 4.23
CA GLY A 221 3.97 9.32 4.22
C GLY A 221 3.39 8.22 3.32
N LEU A 222 2.07 8.04 3.40
CA LEU A 222 1.35 6.91 2.83
C LEU A 222 1.48 6.84 1.30
N GLY A 223 1.34 7.95 0.59
CA GLY A 223 1.31 7.94 -0.89
C GLY A 223 2.60 7.38 -1.52
N ILE A 224 3.76 7.77 -0.97
CA ILE A 224 5.07 7.29 -1.45
C ILE A 224 5.25 5.80 -1.13
N VAL A 225 4.80 5.34 0.04
CA VAL A 225 4.91 3.93 0.43
C VAL A 225 4.02 3.04 -0.42
N VAL A 226 2.78 3.46 -0.70
CA VAL A 226 1.89 2.76 -1.63
C VAL A 226 2.59 2.61 -2.97
N MET A 227 3.12 3.71 -3.55
CA MET A 227 3.80 3.65 -4.83
C MET A 227 5.06 2.76 -4.79
N ALA A 228 5.82 2.79 -3.68
CA ALA A 228 6.99 1.93 -3.50
C ALA A 228 6.62 0.45 -3.48
N HIS A 229 5.57 0.08 -2.76
CA HIS A 229 5.08 -1.30 -2.71
C HIS A 229 4.54 -1.75 -4.07
N VAL A 230 3.67 -0.96 -4.71
CA VAL A 230 3.17 -1.25 -6.07
C VAL A 230 4.33 -1.45 -7.03
N SER A 231 5.35 -0.59 -6.97
CA SER A 231 6.51 -0.66 -7.86
C SER A 231 7.36 -1.90 -7.61
N TYR A 232 7.63 -2.22 -6.34
CA TYR A 232 8.38 -3.41 -5.94
C TYR A 232 7.70 -4.67 -6.46
N ASP A 233 6.41 -4.86 -6.15
CA ASP A 233 5.65 -6.03 -6.57
C ASP A 233 5.60 -6.13 -8.09
N PHE A 234 5.29 -5.02 -8.75
CA PHE A 234 5.15 -5.00 -10.20
C PHE A 234 6.45 -5.36 -10.92
N ILE A 235 7.59 -4.85 -10.44
CA ILE A 235 8.91 -5.23 -10.95
C ILE A 235 9.16 -6.72 -10.68
N LEU A 236 8.85 -7.21 -9.49
CA LEU A 236 9.08 -8.59 -9.08
C LEU A 236 8.26 -9.59 -9.91
N VAL A 237 6.99 -9.30 -10.20
CA VAL A 237 6.04 -10.26 -10.81
C VAL A 237 5.79 -10.03 -12.30
N SER A 238 6.05 -8.83 -12.83
CA SER A 238 5.71 -8.48 -14.23
C SER A 238 6.92 -8.24 -15.11
N LEU A 239 8.09 -7.93 -14.55
CA LEU A 239 9.33 -7.89 -15.32
C LEU A 239 9.98 -9.29 -15.28
N PRO A 240 10.59 -9.74 -16.39
CA PRO A 240 11.17 -11.07 -16.50
C PRO A 240 12.40 -11.17 -15.61
N LEU A 241 12.19 -11.50 -14.34
CA LEU A 241 13.22 -11.57 -13.31
C LEU A 241 12.95 -12.82 -12.45
N ILE A 242 14.03 -13.58 -12.26
CA ILE A 242 14.04 -15.05 -12.06
C ILE A 242 13.18 -15.53 -10.88
N TYR A 243 12.46 -16.64 -11.09
CA TYR A 243 12.02 -17.54 -10.01
C TYR A 243 13.11 -18.60 -9.79
N THR A 244 13.74 -18.64 -8.61
CA THR A 244 14.53 -19.81 -8.22
C THR A 244 13.58 -20.89 -7.74
N SER A 245 13.53 -22.02 -8.46
CA SER A 245 12.91 -23.27 -7.99
C SER A 245 13.59 -23.80 -6.73
#